data_AF-A0A0B8QE54-F1
#
_entry.id   AF-A0A0B8QE54-F1
#
_cell.length_a   1.000
_cell.length_b   1.000
_cell.length_c   1.000
_cell.angle_alpha   90.00
_cell.angle_beta   90.00
_cell.angle_gamma   90.00
#
_symmetry.space_group_name_H-M   'P 1'
#
loop_
_entity.id
_entity.type
_entity.pdbx_description
1 polymer ?
#
loop_
_entity_poly.entity_id
_entity_poly.type
_entity_poly.pdbx_seq_one_letter_code
_entity_poly.pdbx_strand_id
1 'polypeptide(L)'
;MISEFSQNHPELTFKTANFVVPGQGLTNLVLNSHTLRPETIEGVKDSSDVERSLAETLLPNICTEEATNEECIVALHEFEAESQENADAIASLKDDAWALIEPELLQGVQLTIDSSDPASFTSRQTENGQPTLLLEAVGNCGDTCEVGEYMPDTVVPNSADNNIRTGTNPLIKALDLAPITEETTFGAPIRGVVRLTTGGHGTYMFPYEGPMDETGLPSLPTGEVMDFVRDATKTQQEMVASMVDTDGVKVAITNLEHVQTQVAAENEK
;
A
#
# COMPACT_ATOMS: atom_id res chain seq x y z
N MET A 1 -6.34 -11.67 -4.27
CA MET A 1 -5.46 -12.23 -5.32
C MET A 1 -5.93 -13.64 -5.66
N ILE A 2 -6.11 -13.94 -6.94
CA ILE A 2 -6.45 -15.28 -7.42
C ILE A 2 -5.14 -16.05 -7.56
N SER A 3 -5.09 -17.28 -7.06
CA SER A 3 -3.93 -18.14 -7.25
C SER A 3 -3.83 -18.54 -8.72
N GLU A 4 -2.72 -18.25 -9.39
CA GLU A 4 -2.49 -18.65 -10.79
C GLU A 4 -2.47 -20.17 -10.98
N PHE A 5 -2.34 -20.96 -9.89
CA PHE A 5 -2.57 -22.40 -9.92
C PHE A 5 -4.01 -22.76 -10.32
N SER A 6 -4.96 -21.84 -10.18
CA SER A 6 -6.33 -22.03 -10.67
C SER A 6 -6.45 -21.94 -12.19
N GLN A 7 -5.48 -21.33 -12.90
CA GLN A 7 -5.55 -21.15 -14.36
C GLN A 7 -5.40 -22.45 -15.15
N ASN A 8 -4.78 -23.46 -14.55
CA ASN A 8 -4.71 -24.81 -15.14
C ASN A 8 -5.98 -25.63 -14.91
N HIS A 9 -6.97 -25.07 -14.19
CA HIS A 9 -8.25 -25.71 -13.99
C HIS A 9 -9.20 -25.26 -15.12
N PRO A 10 -9.78 -26.20 -15.90
CA PRO A 10 -10.55 -25.86 -17.11
C PRO A 10 -11.82 -25.02 -16.84
N GLU A 11 -12.28 -24.97 -15.60
CA GLU A 11 -13.47 -24.21 -15.18
C GLU A 11 -13.14 -22.85 -14.50
N LEU A 12 -11.86 -22.52 -14.30
CA LEU A 12 -11.41 -21.34 -13.54
C LEU A 12 -10.31 -20.55 -14.29
N THR A 13 -10.59 -20.19 -15.53
CA THR A 13 -9.72 -19.35 -16.37
C THR A 13 -10.19 -17.89 -16.39
N PHE A 14 -9.28 -16.94 -16.14
CA PHE A 14 -9.58 -15.50 -16.22
C PHE A 14 -8.98 -14.92 -17.49
N LYS A 15 -9.79 -14.15 -18.23
CA LYS A 15 -9.34 -13.51 -19.47
C LYS A 15 -8.51 -12.25 -19.23
N THR A 16 -8.74 -11.56 -18.13
CA THR A 16 -8.07 -10.29 -17.79
C THR A 16 -7.71 -10.28 -16.32
N ALA A 17 -6.56 -9.70 -15.98
CA ALA A 17 -6.17 -9.35 -14.62
C ALA A 17 -6.09 -7.83 -14.50
N ASN A 18 -6.85 -7.25 -13.56
CA ASN A 18 -6.79 -5.83 -13.26
C ASN A 18 -6.19 -5.66 -11.87
N PHE A 19 -5.07 -4.96 -11.80
CA PHE A 19 -4.38 -4.67 -10.55
C PHE A 19 -4.66 -3.24 -10.15
N VAL A 20 -5.46 -3.13 -9.10
CA VAL A 20 -5.54 -1.95 -8.26
C VAL A 20 -5.10 -2.43 -6.87
N VAL A 21 -3.83 -2.84 -6.78
CA VAL A 21 -3.24 -3.49 -5.59
C VAL A 21 -1.87 -2.89 -5.26
N PRO A 22 -1.39 -3.02 -4.01
CA PRO A 22 -0.43 -2.09 -3.43
C PRO A 22 1.04 -2.32 -3.86
N GLY A 23 1.28 -2.93 -5.02
CA GLY A 23 2.62 -3.34 -5.38
C GLY A 23 3.13 -4.52 -4.55
N GLN A 24 4.45 -4.64 -4.43
CA GLN A 24 5.12 -5.73 -3.72
C GLN A 24 5.60 -5.32 -2.32
N GLY A 25 5.84 -6.28 -1.44
CA GLY A 25 6.65 -6.07 -0.23
C GLY A 25 5.91 -5.44 0.95
N LEU A 26 4.85 -6.10 1.43
CA LEU A 26 3.90 -5.57 2.44
C LEU A 26 4.55 -4.99 3.70
N THR A 27 5.55 -5.63 4.29
CA THR A 27 6.17 -5.13 5.53
C THR A 27 6.81 -3.77 5.28
N ASN A 28 7.54 -3.64 4.18
CA ASN A 28 8.19 -2.41 3.85
C ASN A 28 7.19 -1.35 3.35
N LEU A 29 6.07 -1.74 2.73
CA LEU A 29 4.95 -0.82 2.48
C LEU A 29 4.43 -0.22 3.77
N VAL A 30 4.15 -1.06 4.76
CA VAL A 30 3.67 -0.65 6.08
C VAL A 30 4.63 0.34 6.74
N LEU A 31 5.93 0.18 6.55
CA LEU A 31 6.94 1.07 7.14
C LEU A 31 7.25 2.33 6.37
N ASN A 32 7.10 2.34 5.04
CA ASN A 32 7.40 3.53 4.24
C ASN A 32 6.14 4.33 3.91
N SER A 33 4.97 3.77 4.22
CA SER A 33 3.71 4.48 4.19
C SER A 33 3.74 5.68 5.14
N HIS A 34 3.30 6.82 4.65
CA HIS A 34 3.24 8.03 5.45
C HIS A 34 2.15 7.92 6.53
N THR A 35 1.08 7.15 6.27
CA THR A 35 -0.08 7.03 7.15
C THR A 35 -0.16 5.69 7.88
N LEU A 36 0.29 4.58 7.27
CA LEU A 36 0.24 3.26 7.93
C LEU A 36 1.41 3.01 8.88
N ARG A 37 2.57 3.66 8.66
CA ARG A 37 3.76 3.44 9.51
C ARG A 37 3.49 3.81 10.96
N PRO A 38 3.00 5.02 11.29
CA PRO A 38 2.78 5.40 12.69
C PRO A 38 1.79 4.47 13.37
N GLU A 39 0.67 4.18 12.73
CA GLU A 39 -0.39 3.30 13.23
C GLU A 39 0.11 1.87 13.50
N THR A 40 0.94 1.34 12.60
CA THR A 40 1.49 -0.02 12.78
C THR A 40 2.51 -0.06 13.91
N ILE A 41 3.40 0.94 13.98
CA ILE A 41 4.39 1.02 15.05
C ILE A 41 3.69 1.11 16.41
N GLU A 42 2.68 1.97 16.53
CA GLU A 42 1.87 2.09 17.75
C GLU A 42 1.15 0.78 18.07
N GLY A 43 0.47 0.18 17.09
CA GLY A 43 -0.22 -1.10 17.27
C GLY A 43 0.68 -2.27 17.68
N VAL A 44 1.95 -2.30 17.25
CA VAL A 44 2.90 -3.33 17.72
C VAL A 44 3.39 -3.02 19.14
N LYS A 45 3.70 -1.75 19.44
CA LYS A 45 4.12 -1.32 20.78
C LYS A 45 3.04 -1.57 21.85
N ASP A 46 1.77 -1.52 21.45
CA ASP A 46 0.61 -1.78 22.32
C ASP A 46 0.04 -3.19 22.16
N SER A 47 0.80 -4.10 21.53
CA SER A 47 0.41 -5.50 21.46
C SER A 47 0.50 -6.17 22.84
N SER A 48 -0.41 -7.10 23.12
CA SER A 48 -0.49 -7.80 24.40
C SER A 48 0.81 -8.53 24.78
N ASP A 49 1.58 -9.00 23.80
CA ASP A 49 2.85 -9.68 24.04
C ASP A 49 3.95 -8.70 24.47
N VAL A 50 3.95 -7.48 23.91
CA VAL A 50 4.84 -6.40 24.35
C VAL A 50 4.45 -5.92 25.74
N GLU A 51 3.17 -5.67 25.98
CA GLU A 51 2.66 -5.28 27.31
C GLU A 51 2.99 -6.34 28.37
N ARG A 52 2.81 -7.63 28.04
CA ARG A 52 3.20 -8.72 28.92
C ARG A 52 4.70 -8.70 29.24
N SER A 53 5.55 -8.53 28.22
CA SER A 53 7.01 -8.48 28.42
C SER A 53 7.45 -7.29 29.29
N LEU A 54 6.77 -6.14 29.17
CA LEU A 54 7.01 -4.97 30.02
C LEU A 54 6.60 -5.26 31.46
N ALA A 55 5.44 -5.88 31.65
CA ALA A 55 4.94 -6.26 32.97
C ALA A 55 5.87 -7.26 33.67
N GLU A 56 6.41 -8.24 32.95
CA GLU A 56 7.43 -9.16 33.48
C GLU A 56 8.73 -8.45 33.90
N THR A 57 9.09 -7.37 33.19
CA THR A 57 10.30 -6.59 33.48
C THR A 57 10.12 -5.67 34.69
N LEU A 58 9.00 -4.97 34.76
CA LEU A 58 8.74 -3.93 35.77
C LEU A 58 8.09 -4.49 37.04
N LEU A 59 7.28 -5.53 36.90
CA LEU A 59 6.48 -6.12 37.97
C LEU A 59 6.76 -7.63 38.14
N PRO A 60 8.04 -8.06 38.28
CA PRO A 60 8.41 -9.49 38.27
C PRO A 60 7.80 -10.31 39.43
N ASN A 61 7.34 -9.63 40.49
CA ASN A 61 6.67 -10.29 41.62
C ASN A 61 5.18 -10.57 41.35
N ILE A 62 4.58 -9.88 40.39
CA ILE A 62 3.18 -10.06 39.96
C ILE A 62 3.16 -10.91 38.70
N CYS A 63 4.01 -10.59 37.73
CA CYS A 63 4.13 -11.25 36.45
C CYS A 63 5.12 -12.41 36.47
N THR A 64 4.69 -13.53 37.06
CA THR A 64 5.43 -14.79 37.03
C THR A 64 5.06 -15.65 35.82
N GLU A 65 5.81 -16.73 35.58
CA GLU A 65 5.53 -17.69 34.49
C GLU A 65 4.12 -18.30 34.61
N GLU A 66 3.56 -18.40 35.82
CA GLU A 66 2.22 -18.93 36.06
C GLU A 66 1.10 -17.88 35.96
N ALA A 67 1.43 -16.59 36.00
CA ALA A 67 0.45 -15.51 35.88
C ALA A 67 -0.11 -15.46 34.46
N THR A 68 -1.40 -15.14 34.32
CA THR A 68 -2.05 -14.98 33.02
C THR A 68 -1.66 -13.66 32.35
N ASN A 69 -1.81 -13.57 31.02
CA ASN A 69 -1.57 -12.31 30.30
C ASN A 69 -2.46 -11.18 30.83
N GLU A 70 -3.74 -11.47 31.13
CA GLU A 70 -4.68 -10.49 31.64
C GLU A 70 -4.24 -9.92 33.00
N GLU A 71 -3.87 -10.77 33.96
CA GLU A 71 -3.40 -10.32 35.28
C GLU A 71 -2.19 -9.38 35.17
N CYS A 72 -1.29 -9.69 34.24
CA CYS A 72 -0.10 -8.88 34.00
C CYS A 72 -0.38 -7.53 33.36
N ILE A 73 -1.21 -7.51 32.33
CA ILE A 73 -1.55 -6.28 31.62
C ILE A 73 -2.35 -5.35 32.53
N VAL A 74 -3.28 -5.89 33.33
CA VAL A 74 -4.02 -5.10 34.33
C VAL A 74 -3.06 -4.50 35.36
N ALA A 75 -2.14 -5.29 35.90
CA ALA A 75 -1.16 -4.79 36.86
C ALA A 75 -0.22 -3.73 36.26
N LEU A 76 0.16 -3.86 34.99
CA LEU A 76 0.94 -2.86 34.28
C LEU A 76 0.18 -1.53 34.14
N HIS A 77 -1.10 -1.56 33.77
CA HIS A 77 -1.94 -0.36 33.68
C HIS A 77 -2.21 0.27 35.05
N GLU A 78 -2.36 -0.54 36.10
CA GLU A 78 -2.46 -0.04 37.47
C GLU A 78 -1.16 0.68 37.87
N PHE A 79 0.00 0.08 37.59
CA PHE A 79 1.31 0.68 37.83
C PHE A 79 1.53 1.97 37.02
N GLU A 80 1.12 1.99 35.75
CA GLU A 80 1.14 3.19 34.90
C GLU A 80 0.32 4.33 35.52
N ALA A 81 -0.89 4.02 36.00
CA ALA A 81 -1.81 5.01 36.57
C ALA A 81 -1.36 5.57 37.93
N GLU A 82 -0.39 4.95 38.61
CA GLU A 82 0.11 5.42 39.90
C GLU A 82 0.87 6.75 39.80
N SER A 83 1.58 7.01 38.70
CA SER A 83 2.30 8.27 38.50
C SER A 83 2.70 8.54 37.05
N GLN A 84 2.89 9.83 36.72
CA GLN A 84 3.45 10.22 35.43
C GLN A 84 4.87 9.66 35.21
N GLU A 85 5.66 9.50 36.28
CA GLU A 85 7.00 8.92 36.19
C GLU A 85 6.95 7.45 35.73
N ASN A 86 5.99 6.67 36.22
CA ASN A 86 5.78 5.29 35.78
C ASN A 86 5.33 5.23 34.32
N ALA A 87 4.40 6.12 33.92
CA ALA A 87 3.96 6.23 32.53
C ALA A 87 5.11 6.58 31.58
N ASP A 88 5.95 7.55 31.95
CA ASP A 88 7.12 7.94 31.18
C ASP A 88 8.16 6.79 31.10
N ALA A 89 8.32 6.02 32.18
CA ALA A 89 9.20 4.86 32.20
C ALA A 89 8.71 3.72 31.28
N ILE A 90 7.40 3.45 31.28
CA ILE A 90 6.79 2.46 30.36
C ILE A 90 6.95 2.92 28.92
N ALA A 91 6.65 4.18 28.61
CA ALA A 91 6.80 4.74 27.27
C ALA A 91 8.24 4.65 26.77
N SER A 92 9.21 5.02 27.61
CA SER A 92 10.64 4.91 27.27
C SER A 92 11.05 3.45 27.04
N LEU A 93 10.58 2.52 27.89
CA LEU A 93 10.93 1.11 27.74
C LEU A 93 10.29 0.48 26.48
N LYS A 94 9.06 0.89 26.12
CA LYS A 94 8.39 0.53 24.86
C LYS A 94 9.22 1.00 23.66
N ASP A 95 9.66 2.26 23.68
CA ASP A 95 10.46 2.84 22.60
C ASP A 95 11.82 2.17 22.45
N ASP A 96 12.53 1.92 23.56
CA ASP A 96 13.82 1.25 23.57
C ASP A 96 13.71 -0.21 23.10
N ALA A 97 12.68 -0.94 23.56
CA ALA A 97 12.43 -2.31 23.15
C ALA A 97 12.09 -2.39 21.65
N TRP A 98 11.25 -1.49 21.15
CA TRP A 98 10.93 -1.40 19.72
C TRP A 98 12.18 -1.13 18.89
N ALA A 99 12.98 -0.13 19.26
CA ALA A 99 14.20 0.22 18.54
C ALA A 99 15.20 -0.95 18.46
N LEU A 100 15.21 -1.85 19.45
CA LEU A 100 16.06 -3.04 19.47
C LEU A 100 15.58 -4.14 18.52
N ILE A 101 14.27 -4.33 18.38
CA ILE A 101 13.70 -5.45 17.60
C ILE A 101 13.24 -5.06 16.20
N GLU A 102 13.07 -3.76 15.93
CA GLU A 102 12.57 -3.24 14.66
C GLU A 102 13.33 -3.86 13.47
N PRO A 103 14.67 -3.80 13.38
CA PRO A 103 15.36 -4.30 12.19
C PRO A 103 15.10 -5.78 11.88
N GLU A 104 15.17 -6.65 12.90
CA GLU A 104 15.00 -8.10 12.77
C GLU A 104 13.56 -8.50 12.55
N LEU A 105 12.61 -7.89 13.27
CA LEU A 105 11.18 -8.14 13.10
C LEU A 105 10.76 -7.82 11.67
N LEU A 106 11.20 -6.68 11.14
CA LEU A 106 10.85 -6.25 9.80
C LEU A 106 11.44 -7.18 8.74
N GLN A 107 12.68 -7.61 8.90
CA GLN A 107 13.27 -8.60 7.99
C GLN A 107 12.53 -9.94 8.06
N GLY A 108 12.21 -10.43 9.25
CA GLY A 108 11.49 -11.69 9.44
C GLY A 108 10.08 -11.69 8.84
N VAL A 109 9.32 -10.62 9.09
CA VAL A 109 7.97 -10.44 8.52
C VAL A 109 8.07 -10.29 7.01
N GLN A 110 9.01 -9.48 6.48
CA GLN A 110 9.16 -9.32 5.03
C GLN A 110 9.54 -10.63 4.33
N LEU A 111 10.48 -11.41 4.88
CA LEU A 111 10.83 -12.72 4.34
C LEU A 111 9.64 -13.68 4.29
N THR A 112 8.82 -13.67 5.34
CA THR A 112 7.61 -14.50 5.43
C THR A 112 6.59 -14.08 4.37
N ILE A 113 6.33 -12.78 4.25
CA ILE A 113 5.36 -12.26 3.28
C ILE A 113 5.86 -12.43 1.85
N ASP A 114 7.11 -12.11 1.55
CA ASP A 114 7.69 -12.25 0.21
C ASP A 114 7.55 -13.66 -0.35
N SER A 115 7.67 -14.68 0.51
CA SER A 115 7.49 -16.09 0.13
C SER A 115 6.05 -16.43 -0.28
N SER A 116 5.09 -15.63 0.20
CA SER A 116 3.65 -15.85 0.03
C SER A 116 2.99 -14.77 -0.84
N ASP A 117 3.69 -13.69 -1.17
CA ASP A 117 3.20 -12.59 -2.00
C ASP A 117 3.04 -13.10 -3.44
N PRO A 118 1.80 -13.15 -3.99
CA PRO A 118 1.55 -13.54 -5.37
C PRO A 118 2.31 -12.67 -6.38
N ALA A 119 2.66 -11.44 -6.00
CA ALA A 119 3.48 -10.58 -6.81
C ALA A 119 4.92 -11.10 -6.97
N SER A 120 5.42 -11.95 -6.07
CA SER A 120 6.68 -12.68 -6.26
C SER A 120 6.62 -13.72 -7.40
N PHE A 121 5.46 -13.97 -8.00
CA PHE A 121 5.24 -14.97 -9.05
C PHE A 121 4.85 -14.37 -10.42
N THR A 122 5.22 -13.11 -10.68
CA THR A 122 4.86 -12.39 -11.92
C THR A 122 5.45 -13.02 -13.19
N SER A 123 6.53 -13.79 -13.09
CA SER A 123 7.19 -14.40 -14.26
C SER A 123 6.24 -15.26 -15.10
N ARG A 124 5.31 -15.98 -14.45
CA ARG A 124 4.32 -16.81 -15.14
C ARG A 124 3.26 -15.97 -15.86
N GLN A 125 2.81 -14.88 -15.25
CA GLN A 125 1.90 -13.95 -15.91
C GLN A 125 2.55 -13.37 -17.17
N THR A 126 3.84 -13.02 -17.08
CA THR A 126 4.62 -12.52 -18.20
C THR A 126 4.81 -13.58 -19.29
N GLU A 127 5.23 -14.79 -18.93
CA GLU A 127 5.39 -15.92 -19.87
C GLU A 127 4.09 -16.28 -20.60
N ASN A 128 2.95 -16.24 -19.91
CA ASN A 128 1.64 -16.56 -20.47
C ASN A 128 1.01 -15.39 -21.24
N GLY A 129 1.63 -14.21 -21.25
CA GLY A 129 1.07 -13.02 -21.89
C GLY A 129 -0.31 -12.64 -21.33
N GLN A 130 -0.56 -12.89 -20.04
CA GLN A 130 -1.84 -12.60 -19.40
C GLN A 130 -2.23 -11.13 -19.65
N PRO A 131 -3.45 -10.81 -20.10
CA PRO A 131 -3.85 -9.43 -20.29
C PRO A 131 -3.93 -8.73 -18.93
N THR A 132 -3.15 -7.67 -18.76
CA THR A 132 -2.92 -7.00 -17.48
C THR A 132 -3.07 -5.48 -17.62
N LEU A 133 -3.92 -4.90 -16.78
CA LEU A 133 -4.00 -3.46 -16.57
C LEU A 133 -3.62 -3.16 -15.11
N LEU A 134 -2.69 -2.23 -14.91
CA LEU A 134 -2.37 -1.66 -13.61
C LEU A 134 -2.71 -0.18 -13.58
N LEU A 135 -3.35 0.28 -12.50
CA LEU A 135 -3.56 1.70 -12.22
C LEU A 135 -2.64 2.13 -11.08
N GLU A 136 -1.74 3.08 -11.34
CA GLU A 136 -0.77 3.58 -10.37
C GLU A 136 -1.07 5.04 -10.02
N ALA A 137 -1.27 5.37 -8.75
CA ALA A 137 -1.51 6.74 -8.30
C ALA A 137 -0.17 7.48 -8.10
N VAL A 138 0.23 8.27 -9.09
CA VAL A 138 1.50 9.02 -9.09
C VAL A 138 1.34 10.47 -8.68
N GLY A 139 0.10 10.97 -8.58
CA GLY A 139 -0.16 12.37 -8.28
C GLY A 139 0.28 13.31 -9.41
N ASN A 140 0.24 14.61 -9.14
CA ASN A 140 0.66 15.64 -10.10
C ASN A 140 1.82 16.51 -9.60
N CYS A 141 2.34 16.24 -8.40
CA CYS A 141 3.55 16.84 -7.87
C CYS A 141 4.81 16.07 -8.29
N GLY A 142 5.97 16.72 -8.19
CA GLY A 142 7.29 16.11 -8.41
C GLY A 142 7.84 15.47 -7.14
N ASP A 143 9.13 15.68 -6.87
CA ASP A 143 9.79 15.18 -5.64
C ASP A 143 9.21 15.77 -4.34
N THR A 144 8.53 16.93 -4.45
CA THR A 144 7.85 17.61 -3.35
C THR A 144 6.50 18.11 -3.82
N CYS A 145 5.48 18.04 -2.96
CA CYS A 145 4.12 18.49 -3.25
C CYS A 145 3.80 19.79 -2.49
N GLU A 146 3.09 20.70 -3.15
CA GLU A 146 2.54 21.92 -2.58
C GLU A 146 1.05 21.76 -2.22
N VAL A 147 0.54 22.64 -1.36
CA VAL A 147 -0.89 22.64 -0.99
C VAL A 147 -1.74 22.87 -2.24
N GLY A 148 -2.72 22.00 -2.46
CA GLY A 148 -3.55 22.01 -3.67
C GLY A 148 -3.08 21.06 -4.78
N GLU A 149 -1.91 20.43 -4.65
CA GLU A 149 -1.44 19.38 -5.55
C GLU A 149 -1.91 17.98 -5.09
N TYR A 150 -2.09 17.07 -6.04
CA TYR A 150 -2.36 15.66 -5.76
C TYR A 150 -1.05 14.94 -5.48
N MET A 151 -0.96 14.38 -4.28
CA MET A 151 0.17 13.56 -3.87
C MET A 151 0.19 12.23 -4.63
N PRO A 152 1.36 11.60 -4.81
CA PRO A 152 1.41 10.16 -5.08
C PRO A 152 0.78 9.41 -3.92
N ASP A 153 0.50 8.11 -4.12
CA ASP A 153 -0.09 7.26 -3.10
C ASP A 153 0.64 7.34 -1.75
N THR A 154 -0.05 7.90 -0.75
CA THR A 154 0.50 8.16 0.60
C THR A 154 0.33 7.00 1.55
N VAL A 155 -0.56 6.05 1.20
CA VAL A 155 -0.84 4.85 1.99
C VAL A 155 0.07 3.73 1.52
N VAL A 156 0.25 3.60 0.21
CA VAL A 156 1.07 2.57 -0.41
C VAL A 156 2.07 3.25 -1.34
N PRO A 157 3.33 3.44 -0.92
CA PRO A 157 4.30 4.13 -1.74
C PRO A 157 4.57 3.37 -3.05
N ASN A 158 4.72 4.13 -4.15
CA ASN A 158 5.02 3.53 -5.46
C ASN A 158 6.41 2.88 -5.51
N SER A 159 7.34 3.29 -4.64
CA SER A 159 8.69 2.72 -4.49
C SER A 159 9.26 2.97 -3.09
N ALA A 160 10.27 2.21 -2.68
CA ALA A 160 11.03 2.48 -1.45
C ALA A 160 12.55 2.44 -1.71
N ASP A 161 13.29 3.41 -1.16
CA ASP A 161 14.71 3.66 -1.48
C ASP A 161 15.66 2.47 -1.25
N ASN A 162 15.37 1.64 -0.25
CA ASN A 162 16.24 0.52 0.15
C ASN A 162 15.62 -0.85 -0.15
N ASN A 163 14.58 -0.91 -0.97
CA ASN A 163 13.97 -2.18 -1.35
C ASN A 163 13.46 -2.15 -2.79
N ILE A 164 14.22 -2.83 -3.66
CA ILE A 164 13.94 -2.96 -5.09
C ILE A 164 12.66 -3.74 -5.41
N ARG A 165 12.00 -4.31 -4.39
CA ARG A 165 10.75 -5.07 -4.49
C ARG A 165 9.62 -4.42 -3.69
N THR A 166 9.72 -3.15 -3.30
CA THR A 166 8.62 -2.50 -2.57
C THR A 166 7.90 -1.49 -3.44
N GLY A 167 6.58 -1.58 -3.46
CA GLY A 167 5.72 -0.63 -4.18
C GLY A 167 5.31 -1.10 -5.57
N THR A 168 4.54 -0.26 -6.24
CA THR A 168 3.95 -0.52 -7.56
C THR A 168 4.98 -0.46 -8.69
N ASN A 169 6.02 0.38 -8.60
CA ASN A 169 7.08 0.48 -9.62
C ASN A 169 7.84 -0.85 -9.81
N PRO A 170 8.33 -1.51 -8.73
CA PRO A 170 8.87 -2.86 -8.86
C PRO A 170 7.89 -3.88 -9.43
N LEU A 171 6.60 -3.81 -9.08
CA LEU A 171 5.58 -4.69 -9.63
C LEU A 171 5.39 -4.49 -11.14
N ILE A 172 5.29 -3.23 -11.58
CA ILE A 172 5.20 -2.84 -13.00
C ILE A 172 6.38 -3.42 -13.78
N LYS A 173 7.60 -3.27 -13.24
CA LYS A 173 8.82 -3.82 -13.84
C LYS A 173 8.81 -5.34 -13.87
N ALA A 174 8.38 -6.00 -12.79
CA ALA A 174 8.33 -7.45 -12.69
C ALA A 174 7.26 -8.09 -13.59
N LEU A 175 6.19 -7.34 -13.89
CA LEU A 175 5.12 -7.73 -14.83
C LEU A 175 5.40 -7.32 -16.27
N ASP A 176 6.48 -6.58 -16.56
CA ASP A 176 6.79 -6.07 -17.90
C ASP A 176 5.61 -5.29 -18.53
N LEU A 177 5.07 -4.32 -17.76
CA LEU A 177 3.92 -3.51 -18.21
C LEU A 177 4.40 -2.25 -18.95
N ALA A 178 3.86 -2.02 -20.14
CA ALA A 178 4.11 -0.80 -20.91
C ALA A 178 3.26 0.38 -20.41
N PRO A 179 3.77 1.63 -20.44
CA PRO A 179 2.97 2.79 -20.10
C PRO A 179 1.83 3.00 -21.12
N ILE A 180 0.64 3.33 -20.63
CA ILE A 180 -0.53 3.71 -21.42
C ILE A 180 -0.84 5.18 -21.10
N THR A 181 -0.55 6.06 -22.04
CA THR A 181 -0.66 7.52 -21.87
C THR A 181 -1.87 8.12 -22.58
N GLU A 182 -2.56 7.34 -23.41
CA GLU A 182 -3.74 7.77 -24.19
C GLU A 182 -4.69 6.60 -24.44
N GLU A 183 -5.94 6.89 -24.84
CA GLU A 183 -6.89 5.84 -25.24
C GLU A 183 -6.26 4.98 -26.34
N THR A 184 -6.18 3.68 -26.07
CA THR A 184 -5.54 2.75 -26.99
C THR A 184 -6.39 1.51 -27.18
N THR A 185 -6.60 1.14 -28.45
CA THR A 185 -7.14 -0.17 -28.84
C THR A 185 -6.00 -0.97 -29.45
N PHE A 186 -5.67 -2.10 -28.86
CA PHE A 186 -4.58 -2.95 -29.31
C PHE A 186 -5.11 -4.10 -30.17
N GLY A 187 -4.33 -4.53 -31.16
CA GLY A 187 -4.63 -5.72 -31.96
C GLY A 187 -4.35 -7.05 -31.23
N ALA A 188 -3.86 -6.96 -30.00
CA ALA A 188 -3.51 -8.07 -29.11
C ALA A 188 -3.90 -7.69 -27.67
N PRO A 189 -4.03 -8.67 -26.76
CA PRO A 189 -4.36 -8.37 -25.38
C PRO A 189 -3.30 -7.49 -24.68
N ILE A 190 -3.77 -6.53 -23.90
CA ILE A 190 -3.00 -5.44 -23.31
C ILE A 190 -2.22 -5.92 -22.09
N ARG A 191 -0.97 -5.46 -21.99
CA ARG A 191 -0.18 -5.50 -20.75
C ARG A 191 0.39 -4.11 -20.51
N GLY A 192 -0.25 -3.35 -19.63
CA GLY A 192 0.16 -1.98 -19.42
C GLY A 192 -0.27 -1.37 -18.09
N VAL A 193 0.29 -0.19 -17.86
CA VAL A 193 0.05 0.64 -16.68
C VAL A 193 -0.44 2.02 -17.09
N VAL A 194 -1.51 2.48 -16.45
CA VAL A 194 -1.94 3.89 -16.51
C VAL A 194 -1.51 4.55 -15.21
N ARG A 195 -0.78 5.66 -15.34
CA ARG A 195 -0.34 6.49 -14.22
C ARG A 195 -1.32 7.64 -14.02
N LEU A 196 -1.93 7.67 -12.85
CA LEU A 196 -3.02 8.56 -12.49
C LEU A 196 -2.49 9.76 -11.71
N THR A 197 -2.86 10.95 -12.16
CA THR A 197 -2.42 12.22 -11.58
C THR A 197 -3.43 12.81 -10.59
N THR A 198 -4.55 12.11 -10.36
CA THR A 198 -5.66 12.58 -9.52
C THR A 198 -6.20 11.43 -8.68
N GLY A 199 -6.41 11.72 -7.39
CA GLY A 199 -6.85 10.77 -6.37
C GLY A 199 -5.77 9.78 -5.96
N GLY A 200 -6.14 8.85 -5.07
CA GLY A 200 -5.28 7.76 -4.60
C GLY A 200 -5.70 6.39 -5.11
N HIS A 201 -5.10 5.35 -4.54
CA HIS A 201 -5.28 3.95 -4.91
C HIS A 201 -6.75 3.48 -4.98
N GLY A 202 -7.56 3.87 -4.00
CA GLY A 202 -8.95 3.43 -3.90
C GLY A 202 -9.92 4.26 -4.74
N THR A 203 -9.42 5.24 -5.51
CA THR A 203 -10.26 6.21 -6.24
C THR A 203 -11.21 5.50 -7.22
N TYR A 204 -10.79 4.39 -7.82
CA TYR A 204 -11.66 3.62 -8.71
C TYR A 204 -12.92 3.06 -8.00
N MET A 205 -12.87 2.84 -6.68
CA MET A 205 -14.04 2.40 -5.89
C MET A 205 -14.81 3.57 -5.32
N PHE A 206 -14.11 4.56 -4.78
CA PHE A 206 -14.71 5.67 -4.07
C PHE A 206 -14.01 6.99 -4.39
N PRO A 207 -14.75 8.08 -4.70
CA PRO A 207 -14.17 9.40 -4.87
C PRO A 207 -13.84 10.03 -3.50
N TYR A 208 -12.72 9.67 -2.89
CA TYR A 208 -12.41 10.05 -1.49
C TYR A 208 -11.14 10.88 -1.31
N GLU A 209 -10.21 10.89 -2.27
CA GLU A 209 -8.88 11.49 -2.07
C GLU A 209 -8.75 12.79 -2.86
N GLY A 210 -8.70 13.91 -2.13
CA GLY A 210 -8.49 15.25 -2.66
C GLY A 210 -7.00 15.64 -2.68
N PRO A 211 -6.69 16.89 -3.04
CA PRO A 211 -5.32 17.40 -3.03
C PRO A 211 -4.78 17.54 -1.60
N MET A 212 -3.46 17.69 -1.49
CA MET A 212 -2.75 17.95 -0.23
C MET A 212 -3.27 19.22 0.44
N ASP A 213 -3.57 19.16 1.74
CA ASP A 213 -3.89 20.33 2.55
C ASP A 213 -2.69 20.85 3.35
N GLU A 214 -2.93 21.82 4.23
CA GLU A 214 -1.91 22.43 5.09
C GLU A 214 -1.26 21.46 6.08
N THR A 215 -1.83 20.26 6.27
CA THR A 215 -1.23 19.21 7.11
C THR A 215 -0.19 18.38 6.37
N GLY A 216 -0.07 18.55 5.04
CA GLY A 216 0.81 17.72 4.21
C GLY A 216 0.22 16.34 3.88
N LEU A 217 -1.09 16.15 4.06
CA LEU A 217 -1.82 14.92 3.74
C LEU A 217 -2.91 15.20 2.70
N PRO A 218 -3.36 14.17 1.95
CA PRO A 218 -4.53 14.29 1.09
C PRO A 218 -5.77 14.68 1.89
N SER A 219 -6.48 15.70 1.41
CA SER A 219 -7.71 16.17 2.03
C SER A 219 -8.94 15.37 1.60
N LEU A 220 -10.03 15.48 2.37
CA LEU A 220 -11.34 15.03 1.92
C LEU A 220 -11.90 16.02 0.90
N PRO A 221 -12.23 15.58 -0.33
CA PRO A 221 -12.67 16.47 -1.39
C PRO A 221 -14.07 17.01 -1.11
N THR A 222 -14.28 18.31 -1.37
CA THR A 222 -15.58 18.98 -1.25
C THR A 222 -15.81 19.94 -2.42
N GLY A 223 -17.07 20.31 -2.68
CA GLY A 223 -17.40 21.27 -3.75
C GLY A 223 -16.86 20.86 -5.12
N GLU A 224 -16.22 21.79 -5.83
CA GLU A 224 -15.63 21.56 -7.17
C GLU A 224 -14.55 20.47 -7.17
N VAL A 225 -13.79 20.34 -6.07
CA VAL A 225 -12.77 19.27 -5.93
C VAL A 225 -13.45 17.90 -5.92
N MET A 226 -14.61 17.77 -5.26
CA MET A 226 -15.38 16.52 -5.26
C MET A 226 -15.84 16.14 -6.66
N ASP A 227 -16.25 17.12 -7.49
CA ASP A 227 -16.67 16.84 -8.85
C ASP A 227 -15.47 16.42 -9.74
N PHE A 228 -14.30 17.03 -9.54
CA PHE A 228 -13.07 16.62 -10.21
C PHE A 228 -12.62 15.20 -9.82
N VAL A 229 -12.66 14.86 -8.53
CA VAL A 229 -12.32 13.51 -8.03
C VAL A 229 -13.34 12.46 -8.50
N ARG A 230 -14.63 12.82 -8.64
CA ARG A 230 -15.65 11.95 -9.25
C ARG A 230 -15.37 11.68 -10.73
N ASP A 231 -14.91 12.68 -11.47
CA ASP A 231 -14.53 12.49 -12.87
C ASP A 231 -13.29 11.60 -13.01
N ALA A 232 -12.32 11.75 -12.10
CA ALA A 232 -11.17 10.85 -11.99
C ALA A 232 -11.62 9.41 -11.69
N THR A 233 -12.51 9.24 -10.71
CA THR A 233 -13.10 7.94 -10.34
C THR A 233 -13.78 7.28 -11.53
N LYS A 234 -14.62 8.03 -12.25
CA LYS A 234 -15.30 7.53 -13.45
C LYS A 234 -14.30 7.14 -14.54
N THR A 235 -13.28 7.97 -14.76
CA THR A 235 -12.23 7.69 -15.74
C THR A 235 -11.50 6.38 -15.42
N GLN A 236 -11.15 6.13 -14.16
CA GLN A 236 -10.54 4.87 -13.72
C GLN A 236 -11.48 3.67 -13.87
N GLN A 237 -12.76 3.84 -13.54
CA GLN A 237 -13.77 2.80 -13.71
C GLN A 237 -13.95 2.41 -15.17
N GLU A 238 -13.95 3.37 -16.09
CA GLU A 238 -14.06 3.12 -17.53
C GLU A 238 -12.83 2.42 -18.10
N MET A 239 -11.62 2.73 -17.60
CA MET A 239 -10.40 1.98 -17.95
C MET A 239 -10.54 0.50 -17.58
N VAL A 240 -11.00 0.21 -16.36
CA VAL A 240 -11.18 -1.17 -15.88
C VAL A 240 -12.32 -1.86 -16.64
N ALA A 241 -13.47 -1.19 -16.80
CA ALA A 241 -14.64 -1.73 -17.49
C ALA A 241 -14.33 -2.06 -18.95
N SER A 242 -13.70 -1.14 -19.69
CA SER A 242 -13.33 -1.37 -21.09
C SER A 242 -12.29 -2.50 -21.25
N MET A 243 -11.35 -2.62 -20.32
CA MET A 243 -10.40 -3.74 -20.30
C MET A 243 -11.14 -5.07 -20.15
N VAL A 244 -12.11 -5.15 -19.24
CA VAL A 244 -12.91 -6.36 -19.00
C VAL A 244 -13.85 -6.67 -20.17
N ASP A 245 -14.65 -5.70 -20.60
CA ASP A 245 -15.69 -5.85 -21.63
C ASP A 245 -15.12 -6.24 -23.00
N THR A 246 -13.85 -5.91 -23.23
CA THR A 246 -13.16 -6.21 -24.48
C THR A 246 -12.22 -7.40 -24.38
N ASP A 247 -12.29 -8.20 -23.32
CA ASP A 247 -11.37 -9.31 -23.07
C ASP A 247 -9.89 -8.88 -23.17
N GLY A 248 -9.61 -7.66 -22.73
CA GLY A 248 -8.27 -7.10 -22.62
C GLY A 248 -7.72 -6.43 -23.87
N VAL A 249 -8.52 -6.06 -24.86
CA VAL A 249 -8.00 -5.40 -26.09
C VAL A 249 -8.11 -3.87 -26.11
N LYS A 250 -8.83 -3.28 -25.16
CA LYS A 250 -9.02 -1.83 -25.07
C LYS A 250 -8.85 -1.32 -23.64
N VAL A 251 -8.21 -0.17 -23.50
CA VAL A 251 -8.31 0.69 -22.30
C VAL A 251 -8.85 2.05 -22.73
N ALA A 252 -10.07 2.36 -22.30
CA ALA A 252 -10.73 3.64 -22.55
C ALA A 252 -10.30 4.67 -21.51
N ILE A 253 -9.80 5.82 -21.98
CA ILE A 253 -9.42 6.95 -21.12
C ILE A 253 -10.35 8.10 -21.46
N THR A 254 -11.37 8.33 -20.61
CA THR A 254 -12.42 9.33 -20.89
C THR A 254 -11.99 10.76 -20.62
N ASN A 255 -11.02 10.97 -19.73
CA ASN A 255 -10.43 12.28 -19.46
C ASN A 255 -8.92 12.15 -19.22
N LEU A 256 -8.12 12.80 -20.08
CA LEU A 256 -6.66 12.79 -19.99
C LEU A 256 -6.10 13.70 -18.89
N GLU A 257 -6.91 14.60 -18.32
CA GLU A 257 -6.46 15.48 -17.21
C GLU A 257 -6.07 14.68 -15.96
N HIS A 258 -6.60 13.47 -15.80
CA HIS A 258 -6.31 12.57 -14.68
C HIS A 258 -5.21 11.54 -14.97
N VAL A 259 -4.53 11.66 -16.11
CA VAL A 259 -3.53 10.69 -16.57
C VAL A 259 -2.22 11.39 -16.89
N GLN A 260 -1.11 10.76 -16.51
CA GLN A 260 0.20 11.19 -16.92
C GLN A 260 0.39 10.89 -18.42
N THR A 261 0.39 11.93 -19.25
CA THR A 261 0.47 11.81 -20.72
C THR A 261 1.90 11.82 -21.27
N GLN A 262 2.89 12.12 -20.43
CA GLN A 262 4.31 12.07 -20.78
C GLN A 262 4.97 10.94 -20.00
N VAL A 263 5.70 10.07 -20.69
CA VAL A 263 6.57 9.11 -20.01
C VAL A 263 7.68 9.92 -19.36
N ALA A 264 7.65 10.05 -18.02
CA ALA A 264 8.76 10.61 -17.28
C ALA A 264 10.02 9.82 -17.69
N ALA A 265 11.10 10.52 -18.05
CA ALA A 265 12.37 9.85 -18.31
C ALA A 265 12.68 8.99 -17.09
N GLU A 266 12.79 7.67 -17.29
CA GLU A 266 13.06 6.72 -16.22
C GLU A 266 14.30 7.19 -15.46
N ASN A 267 14.10 7.80 -14.30
CA ASN A 267 15.18 7.91 -13.34
C ASN A 267 15.31 6.50 -12.77
N GLU A 268 16.12 5.69 -13.46
CA GLU A 268 16.70 4.46 -12.93
C GLU A 268 17.31 4.76 -11.55
N LYS A 269 16.56 4.43 -10.51
CA LYS A 269 17.11 4.04 -9.22
C LYS A 269 16.55 2.67 -8.86
#